data_AF-A0A3N4LEJ0-F1
#
_entry.id   AF-A0A3N4LEJ0-F1
#
_cell.length_a   1.000
_cell.length_b   1.000
_cell.length_c   1.000
_cell.angle_alpha   90.00
_cell.angle_beta   90.00
_cell.angle_gamma   90.00
#
_symmetry.space_group_name_H-M   'P 1'
#
loop_
_entity.id
_entity.type
_entity.pdbx_description
1 polymer ?
#
loop_
_entity_poly.entity_id
_entity_poly.type
_entity_poly.pdbx_seq_one_letter_code
_entity_poly.pdbx_strand_id
1 'polypeptide(L)'
;MAIANLDSEEATRLSEEPSFKYQRGVRQSRITSYRARKKQADLQHAATNTAKITEFFASKATVNTNSESSLPRIHNQLQCTIDDLKALLRSKRVPIGQNLHRHNMVLLFLRLQLRKSQSQRSLSLFLADACSGSEKMARRICTWTDSWISSRYIRVGMRGTFLKSQAG
;
A
#
# COMPACT_ATOMS: atom_id res chain seq x y z
N MET A 1 -76.72 45.90 10.84
CA MET A 1 -76.65 44.56 11.46
C MET A 1 -76.68 43.56 10.31
N ALA A 2 -75.55 42.97 9.92
CA ALA A 2 -75.05 41.65 10.40
C ALA A 2 -76.04 40.54 9.99
N ILE A 3 -75.68 39.43 9.33
CA ILE A 3 -74.47 38.60 9.38
C ILE A 3 -74.27 37.91 8.01
N ALA A 4 -73.00 37.75 7.62
CA ALA A 4 -72.55 37.10 6.40
C ALA A 4 -72.67 35.56 6.45
N ASN A 5 -72.94 34.96 5.30
CA ASN A 5 -72.63 33.56 4.97
C ASN A 5 -71.19 33.20 5.33
N LEU A 6 -70.96 31.94 5.73
CA LEU A 6 -69.72 31.14 5.90
C LEU A 6 -70.14 30.06 6.94
N ASP A 7 -70.00 28.74 6.85
CA ASP A 7 -69.09 27.83 6.17
C ASP A 7 -69.74 26.44 6.14
N SER A 8 -69.68 25.72 5.01
CA SER A 8 -69.94 24.27 4.98
C SER A 8 -69.13 23.52 3.94
N GLU A 9 -68.14 24.16 3.31
CA GLU A 9 -67.25 23.50 2.35
C GLU A 9 -65.83 23.23 2.89
N GLU A 10 -65.57 23.49 4.17
CA GLU A 10 -64.23 23.40 4.77
C GLU A 10 -64.03 22.15 5.67
N ALA A 11 -64.82 21.10 5.50
CA ALA A 11 -64.70 19.88 6.30
C ALA A 11 -64.06 18.68 5.56
N THR A 12 -63.79 18.79 4.25
CA THR A 12 -63.35 17.64 3.42
C THR A 12 -61.92 17.77 2.88
N ARG A 13 -61.06 18.59 3.51
CA ARG A 13 -59.68 18.83 3.03
C ARG A 13 -58.56 18.59 4.04
N LEU A 14 -58.77 17.78 5.09
CA LEU A 14 -57.73 17.49 6.08
C LEU A 14 -57.70 16.01 6.47
N SER A 15 -57.31 15.13 5.54
CA SER A 15 -56.84 13.78 5.87
C SER A 15 -56.02 13.15 4.73
N GLU A 16 -55.20 13.93 4.03
CA GLU A 16 -54.11 13.35 3.25
C GLU A 16 -52.81 13.60 4.01
N GLU A 17 -52.43 12.64 4.87
CA GLU A 17 -51.08 12.65 5.42
C GLU A 17 -50.08 12.61 4.25
N PRO A 18 -49.04 13.47 4.25
CA PRO A 18 -48.02 13.45 3.22
C PRO A 18 -47.30 12.10 3.22
N SER A 19 -47.61 11.26 2.23
CA SER A 19 -46.92 9.99 2.00
C SER A 19 -45.49 10.27 1.51
N PHE A 20 -44.52 10.19 2.42
CA PHE A 20 -43.11 10.28 2.07
C PHE A 20 -42.67 8.98 1.38
N LYS A 21 -42.42 9.03 0.06
CA LYS A 21 -41.94 7.91 -0.76
C LYS A 21 -40.62 7.24 -0.30
N TYR A 22 -39.96 7.79 0.72
CA TYR A 22 -38.66 7.35 1.23
C TYR A 22 -38.68 6.87 2.68
N GLN A 23 -39.85 6.54 3.23
CA GLN A 23 -39.89 5.88 4.53
C GLN A 23 -39.30 4.47 4.40
N ARG A 24 -38.09 4.28 4.96
CA ARG A 24 -37.45 2.97 5.02
C ARG A 24 -38.29 2.07 5.93
N GLY A 25 -39.15 1.25 5.33
CA GLY A 25 -39.90 0.25 6.07
C GLY A 25 -38.97 -0.76 6.76
N VAL A 26 -39.46 -1.40 7.82
CA VAL A 26 -38.75 -2.45 8.58
C VAL A 26 -38.44 -3.68 7.71
N ARG A 27 -39.16 -3.85 6.58
CA ARG A 27 -38.99 -4.98 5.67
C ARG A 27 -37.84 -4.76 4.71
N GLN A 28 -36.81 -5.59 4.85
CA GLN A 28 -35.72 -5.66 3.89
C GLN A 28 -36.23 -6.09 2.51
N SER A 29 -35.71 -5.45 1.46
CA SER A 29 -36.02 -5.86 0.08
C SER A 29 -35.41 -7.23 -0.22
N ARG A 30 -36.02 -7.96 -1.16
CA ARG A 30 -35.51 -9.26 -1.63
C ARG A 30 -34.04 -9.21 -2.04
N ILE A 31 -33.62 -8.11 -2.67
CA ILE A 31 -32.24 -7.89 -3.11
C ILE A 31 -31.30 -7.80 -1.91
N THR A 32 -31.68 -7.06 -0.87
CA THR A 32 -30.88 -6.93 0.35
C THR A 32 -30.72 -8.28 1.06
N SER A 33 -31.81 -9.04 1.19
CA SER A 33 -31.76 -10.37 1.81
C SER A 33 -30.90 -11.35 1.00
N TYR A 34 -30.97 -11.32 -0.34
CA TYR A 34 -30.11 -12.12 -1.21
C TYR A 34 -28.63 -11.78 -1.02
N ARG A 35 -28.28 -10.49 -1.03
CA ARG A 35 -26.89 -10.03 -0.82
C ARG A 35 -26.36 -10.43 0.55
N ALA A 36 -27.17 -10.36 1.60
CA ALA A 36 -26.79 -10.79 2.94
C ALA A 36 -26.48 -12.29 2.98
N ARG A 37 -27.34 -13.13 2.38
CA ARG A 37 -27.11 -14.58 2.29
C ARG A 37 -25.85 -14.92 1.49
N LYS A 38 -25.65 -14.27 0.34
CA LYS A 38 -24.45 -14.46 -0.48
C LYS A 38 -23.18 -14.09 0.29
N LYS A 39 -23.17 -12.93 0.95
CA LYS A 39 -22.05 -12.50 1.79
C LYS A 39 -21.75 -13.50 2.92
N GLN A 40 -22.78 -14.07 3.54
CA GLN A 40 -22.61 -15.07 4.59
C GLN A 40 -22.01 -16.37 4.05
N ALA A 41 -22.46 -16.83 2.88
CA ALA A 41 -21.88 -18.00 2.21
C ALA A 41 -20.41 -17.76 1.83
N ASP A 42 -20.09 -16.58 1.28
CA ASP A 42 -18.72 -16.21 0.92
C ASP A 42 -17.79 -16.19 2.15
N LEU A 43 -18.28 -15.67 3.29
CA LEU A 43 -17.54 -15.66 4.55
C LEU A 43 -17.30 -17.07 5.09
N GLN A 44 -18.30 -17.95 5.03
CA GLN A 44 -18.14 -19.36 5.45
C GLN A 44 -17.13 -20.09 4.57
N HIS A 45 -17.21 -19.90 3.26
CA HIS A 45 -16.26 -20.49 2.30
C HIS A 45 -14.83 -19.95 2.50
N ALA A 46 -14.67 -18.67 2.82
CA ALA A 46 -13.38 -18.10 3.16
C ALA A 46 -12.82 -18.71 4.46
N ALA A 47 -13.66 -18.83 5.49
CA ALA A 47 -13.27 -19.40 6.78
C ALA A 47 -12.82 -20.86 6.69
N THR A 48 -13.44 -21.67 5.82
CA THR A 48 -13.03 -23.07 5.60
C THR A 48 -11.73 -23.20 4.83
N ASN A 49 -11.42 -22.25 3.94
CA ASN A 49 -10.22 -22.30 3.08
C ASN A 49 -9.02 -21.54 3.63
N THR A 50 -9.16 -20.83 4.75
CA THR A 50 -8.03 -20.21 5.44
C THR A 50 -7.39 -21.21 6.40
N ALA A 51 -6.09 -21.47 6.22
CA ALA A 51 -5.30 -22.21 7.21
C ALA A 51 -5.42 -21.56 8.59
N LYS A 52 -5.50 -22.37 9.65
CA LYS A 52 -5.58 -21.83 11.01
C LYS A 52 -4.29 -21.10 11.32
N ILE A 53 -4.40 -19.91 11.91
CA ILE A 53 -3.24 -19.11 12.29
C ILE A 53 -2.26 -19.88 13.20
N THR A 54 -2.78 -20.84 13.97
CA THR A 54 -2.00 -21.76 14.80
C THR A 54 -1.08 -22.68 13.99
N GLU A 55 -1.52 -23.16 12.81
CA GLU A 55 -0.71 -24.00 11.92
C GLU A 55 0.42 -23.18 11.26
N PHE A 56 0.14 -21.92 10.93
CA PHE A 56 1.16 -21.00 10.42
C PHE A 56 2.28 -20.73 11.43
N PHE A 57 1.96 -20.59 12.72
CA PHE A 57 2.97 -20.42 13.75
C PHE A 57 3.68 -21.73 14.13
N ALA A 58 2.98 -22.86 14.12
CA ALA A 58 3.59 -24.17 14.36
C ALA A 58 4.63 -24.53 13.29
N SER A 59 4.32 -24.30 12.01
CA SER A 59 5.25 -24.52 10.89
C SER A 59 6.47 -23.59 10.91
N LYS A 60 6.36 -22.39 11.51
CA LYS A 60 7.50 -21.49 11.70
C LYS A 60 8.35 -21.80 12.93
N ALA A 61 7.77 -22.39 13.98
CA ALA A 61 8.49 -22.73 15.20
C ALA A 61 9.51 -23.86 15.00
N THR A 62 9.25 -24.80 14.08
CA THR A 62 10.13 -25.95 13.82
C THR A 62 11.34 -25.67 12.93
N VAL A 63 11.46 -24.45 12.37
CA VAL A 63 12.56 -24.10 11.44
C VAL A 63 13.70 -23.35 12.13
N ASN A 64 13.61 -23.08 13.43
CA ASN A 64 14.61 -22.28 14.14
C ASN A 64 15.48 -23.10 15.09
N THR A 65 16.09 -24.16 14.56
CA THR A 65 17.31 -24.74 15.14
C THR A 65 18.45 -24.54 14.16
N ASN A 66 19.41 -23.71 14.60
CA ASN A 66 20.75 -23.50 14.04
C ASN A 66 20.87 -22.44 12.92
N SER A 67 21.19 -21.20 13.28
CA SER A 67 22.03 -20.35 12.42
C SER A 67 22.68 -19.17 13.16
N GLU A 68 23.42 -19.44 14.24
CA GLU A 68 24.35 -18.44 14.80
C GLU A 68 25.61 -18.24 13.91
N SER A 69 25.79 -19.05 12.86
CA SER A 69 26.94 -18.95 11.94
C SER A 69 26.72 -18.08 10.68
N SER A 70 25.51 -17.54 10.46
CA SER A 70 25.18 -16.82 9.21
C SER A 70 25.46 -15.31 9.23
N LEU A 71 25.65 -14.70 10.40
CA LEU A 71 25.94 -13.27 10.52
C LEU A 71 27.17 -12.81 9.73
N PRO A 72 28.35 -13.47 9.83
CA PRO A 72 29.51 -13.07 9.03
C PRO A 72 29.28 -13.27 7.53
N ARG A 73 28.50 -14.29 7.14
CA ARG A 73 28.20 -14.58 5.74
C ARG A 73 27.34 -13.49 5.10
N ILE A 74 26.30 -13.03 5.81
CA ILE A 74 25.41 -11.96 5.35
C ILE A 74 26.18 -10.64 5.26
N HIS A 75 27.01 -10.34 6.25
CA HIS A 75 27.84 -9.14 6.27
C HIS A 75 28.83 -9.12 5.09
N ASN A 76 29.52 -10.24 4.82
CA ASN A 76 30.44 -10.36 3.70
C ASN A 76 29.74 -10.21 2.34
N GLN A 77 28.55 -10.80 2.18
CA GLN A 77 27.77 -10.69 0.95
C GLN A 77 27.30 -9.24 0.68
N LEU A 78 26.86 -8.55 1.74
CA LEU A 78 26.51 -7.12 1.68
C LEU A 78 27.72 -6.27 1.27
N GLN A 79 28.89 -6.54 1.86
CA GLN A 79 30.12 -5.83 1.56
C GLN A 79 30.53 -6.01 0.09
N CYS A 80 30.53 -7.24 -0.43
CA CYS A 80 30.78 -7.50 -1.86
C CYS A 80 29.79 -6.73 -2.76
N THR A 81 28.51 -6.72 -2.39
CA THR A 81 27.46 -6.03 -3.16
C THR A 81 27.67 -4.50 -3.20
N ILE A 82 28.18 -3.92 -2.11
CA ILE A 82 28.56 -2.51 -2.04
C ILE A 82 29.75 -2.22 -2.93
N ASP A 83 30.75 -3.10 -2.94
CA ASP A 83 31.97 -2.89 -3.71
C ASP A 83 31.72 -3.06 -5.21
N ASP A 84 30.85 -3.99 -5.62
CA ASP A 84 30.32 -4.09 -6.99
C ASP A 84 29.67 -2.77 -7.43
N LEU A 85 28.83 -2.19 -6.57
CA LEU A 85 28.10 -0.95 -6.87
C LEU A 85 29.04 0.25 -6.97
N LYS A 86 30.05 0.34 -6.09
CA LYS A 86 31.11 1.35 -6.19
C LYS A 86 31.91 1.19 -7.48
N ALA A 87 32.23 -0.05 -7.87
CA ALA A 87 32.95 -0.31 -9.11
C ALA A 87 32.15 0.16 -10.32
N LEU A 88 30.84 -0.11 -10.37
CA LEU A 88 29.95 0.42 -11.40
C LEU A 88 29.98 1.95 -11.46
N LEU A 89 29.88 2.62 -10.31
CA LEU A 89 29.88 4.09 -10.22
C LEU A 89 31.22 4.74 -10.57
N ARG A 90 32.33 3.99 -10.55
CA ARG A 90 33.66 4.42 -11.00
C ARG A 90 33.99 4.01 -12.43
N SER A 91 33.18 3.14 -13.03
CA SER A 91 33.42 2.60 -14.36
C SER A 91 33.19 3.63 -15.47
N LYS A 92 33.58 3.34 -16.71
CA LYS A 92 33.24 4.20 -17.86
C LYS A 92 31.73 4.22 -18.17
N ARG A 93 30.95 3.26 -17.64
CA ARG A 93 29.50 3.11 -17.86
C ARG A 93 28.70 3.63 -16.65
N VAL A 94 29.10 4.77 -16.09
CA VAL A 94 28.39 5.35 -14.93
C VAL A 94 26.93 5.67 -15.32
N PRO A 95 25.94 5.27 -14.52
CA PRO A 95 24.57 5.74 -14.68
C PRO A 95 24.50 7.27 -14.63
N ILE A 96 23.65 7.89 -15.45
CA ILE A 96 23.54 9.37 -15.52
C ILE A 96 22.15 9.81 -15.05
N GLY A 97 22.06 11.02 -14.49
CA GLY A 97 20.81 11.68 -14.11
C GLY A 97 20.04 10.93 -13.03
N GLN A 98 18.75 10.67 -13.25
CA GLN A 98 17.91 9.97 -12.28
C GLN A 98 18.40 8.56 -11.95
N ASN A 99 19.05 7.88 -12.90
CA ASN A 99 19.59 6.54 -12.63
C ASN A 99 20.77 6.62 -11.66
N LEU A 100 21.63 7.63 -11.80
CA LEU A 100 22.73 7.87 -10.85
C LEU A 100 22.19 8.03 -9.43
N HIS A 101 21.16 8.86 -9.30
CA HIS A 101 20.51 9.09 -8.01
C HIS A 101 19.98 7.78 -7.38
N ARG A 102 19.33 6.91 -8.17
CA ARG A 102 18.85 5.60 -7.69
C ARG A 102 19.99 4.71 -7.19
N HIS A 103 21.09 4.61 -7.95
CA HIS A 103 22.24 3.80 -7.55
C HIS A 103 22.91 4.37 -6.28
N ASN A 104 23.01 5.70 -6.17
CA ASN A 104 23.50 6.35 -4.95
C ASN A 104 22.60 6.09 -3.74
N MET A 105 21.27 6.10 -3.92
CA MET A 105 20.33 5.75 -2.85
C MET A 105 20.51 4.31 -2.38
N VAL A 106 20.64 3.35 -3.31
CA VAL A 106 20.92 1.95 -2.96
C VAL A 106 22.25 1.83 -2.23
N LEU A 107 23.30 2.52 -2.68
CA LEU A 107 24.61 2.51 -2.02
C LEU A 107 24.54 3.01 -0.57
N LEU A 108 23.83 4.12 -0.34
CA LEU A 108 23.64 4.68 0.99
C LEU A 108 22.83 3.73 1.88
N PHE A 109 21.76 3.14 1.33
CA PHE A 109 20.92 2.20 2.04
C PHE A 109 21.69 0.95 2.49
N LEU A 110 22.47 0.33 1.60
CA LEU A 110 23.30 -0.83 1.94
C LEU A 110 24.37 -0.49 3.01
N ARG A 111 24.98 0.70 2.93
CA ARG A 111 25.92 1.18 3.96
C ARG A 111 25.25 1.38 5.31
N LEU A 112 24.01 1.87 5.33
CA LEU A 112 23.24 2.02 6.55
C LEU A 112 22.87 0.67 7.16
N GLN A 113 22.53 -0.32 6.33
CA GLN A 113 22.29 -1.70 6.79
C GLN A 113 23.52 -2.32 7.45
N LEU A 114 24.73 -2.04 6.95
CA LEU A 114 25.96 -2.52 7.60
C LEU A 114 26.22 -1.85 8.95
N ARG A 115 25.82 -0.59 9.13
CA ARG A 115 26.13 0.19 10.33
C ARG A 115 25.08 0.07 11.42
N LYS A 116 23.83 -0.21 11.07
CA LYS A 116 22.69 -0.20 11.99
C LYS A 116 21.96 -1.52 11.94
N SER A 117 21.79 -2.16 13.09
CA SER A 117 20.93 -3.34 13.32
C SER A 117 19.44 -2.97 13.36
N GLN A 118 19.01 -2.04 12.50
CA GLN A 118 17.62 -1.61 12.39
C GLN A 118 16.89 -2.35 11.27
N SER A 119 15.55 -2.36 11.34
CA SER A 119 14.73 -2.95 10.29
C SER A 119 14.98 -2.25 8.94
N GLN A 120 14.86 -3.01 7.84
CA GLN A 120 14.99 -2.44 6.50
C GLN A 120 13.97 -1.31 6.26
N ARG A 121 12.74 -1.46 6.78
CA ARG A 121 11.67 -0.47 6.66
C ARG A 121 12.06 0.86 7.31
N SER A 122 12.54 0.84 8.56
CA SER A 122 12.93 2.06 9.27
C SER A 122 14.11 2.75 8.59
N LEU A 123 15.10 2.00 8.11
CA LEU A 123 16.24 2.57 7.36
C LEU A 123 15.80 3.19 6.04
N SER A 124 14.84 2.57 5.34
CA SER A 124 14.34 3.06 4.06
C SER A 124 13.55 4.36 4.21
N LEU A 125 12.77 4.47 5.29
CA LEU A 125 12.04 5.69 5.66
C LEU A 125 13.01 6.80 6.04
N PHE A 126 13.97 6.51 6.92
CA PHE A 126 15.01 7.47 7.31
C PHE A 126 15.75 8.05 6.10
N LEU A 127 16.13 7.19 5.14
CA LEU A 127 16.82 7.64 3.93
C LEU A 127 15.89 8.43 3.00
N ALA A 128 14.62 8.05 2.89
CA ALA A 128 13.62 8.78 2.11
C ALA A 128 13.39 10.18 2.69
N ASP A 129 13.23 10.29 4.00
CA ASP A 129 13.01 11.57 4.70
C ASP A 129 14.20 12.52 4.51
N ALA A 130 15.43 12.00 4.57
CA ALA A 130 16.65 12.77 4.31
C ALA A 130 16.73 13.33 2.88
N CYS A 131 15.96 12.77 1.94
CA CYS A 131 15.87 13.23 0.55
C CYS A 131 14.57 14.00 0.25
N SER A 132 13.87 14.48 1.28
CA SER A 132 12.54 15.11 1.17
C SER A 132 11.53 14.21 0.43
N GLY A 133 11.69 12.90 0.61
CA GLY A 133 10.89 11.86 -0.03
C GLY A 133 9.60 11.56 0.71
N SER A 134 8.93 10.50 0.27
CA SER A 134 7.71 9.98 0.91
C SER A 134 7.86 8.49 1.18
N GLU A 135 6.89 7.88 1.86
CA GLU A 135 6.82 6.42 2.02
C GLU A 135 6.87 5.67 0.67
N LYS A 136 6.35 6.29 -0.41
CA LYS A 136 6.49 5.73 -1.78
C LYS A 136 7.96 5.66 -2.22
N MET A 137 8.78 6.63 -1.83
CA MET A 137 10.22 6.61 -2.09
C MET A 137 10.92 5.52 -1.27
N ALA A 138 10.58 5.38 0.01
CA ALA A 138 11.11 4.31 0.86
C ALA A 138 10.85 2.91 0.25
N ARG A 139 9.62 2.66 -0.23
CA ARG A 139 9.28 1.43 -0.95
C ARG A 139 10.12 1.24 -2.22
N ARG A 140 10.34 2.31 -3.00
CA ARG A 140 11.19 2.26 -4.20
C ARG A 140 12.64 1.94 -3.88
N ILE A 141 13.20 2.50 -2.81
CA ILE A 141 14.56 2.22 -2.34
C ILE A 141 14.70 0.71 -2.07
N CYS A 142 13.75 0.11 -1.36
CA CYS A 142 13.74 -1.35 -1.13
C CYS A 142 13.70 -2.10 -2.46
N THR A 143 12.77 -1.80 -3.35
CA THR A 143 12.66 -2.47 -4.66
C THR A 143 13.94 -2.35 -5.49
N TRP A 144 14.58 -1.18 -5.52
CA TRP A 144 15.85 -0.99 -6.22
C TRP A 144 16.97 -1.79 -5.58
N THR A 145 17.00 -1.86 -4.25
CA THR A 145 17.99 -2.64 -3.50
C THR A 145 17.83 -4.12 -3.80
N ASP A 146 16.61 -4.65 -3.74
CA ASP A 146 16.31 -6.05 -4.06
C ASP A 146 16.70 -6.40 -5.49
N SER A 147 16.42 -5.49 -6.44
CA SER A 147 16.80 -5.66 -7.85
C SER A 147 18.32 -5.69 -8.02
N TRP A 148 19.04 -4.81 -7.32
CA TRP A 148 20.50 -4.76 -7.34
C TRP A 148 21.13 -6.01 -6.71
N ILE A 149 20.60 -6.46 -5.57
CA ILE A 149 21.07 -7.68 -4.89
C ILE A 149 20.86 -8.89 -5.80
N SER A 150 19.69 -9.00 -6.43
CA SER A 150 19.31 -10.18 -7.21
C SER A 150 19.94 -10.24 -8.60
N SER A 151 20.02 -9.10 -9.30
CA SER A 151 20.35 -9.07 -10.73
C SER A 151 21.44 -8.07 -11.12
N ARG A 152 22.02 -7.35 -10.15
CA ARG A 152 22.96 -6.25 -10.39
C ARG A 152 22.44 -5.22 -11.39
N TYR A 153 21.12 -5.03 -11.41
CA TYR A 153 20.43 -4.14 -12.32
C TYR A 153 19.32 -3.37 -11.59
N ILE A 154 19.24 -2.07 -11.84
CA ILE A 154 18.14 -1.22 -11.36
C ILE A 154 17.37 -0.74 -12.59
N ARG A 155 16.08 -1.11 -12.67
CA ARG A 155 15.24 -0.75 -13.82
C ARG A 155 15.23 0.75 -14.03
N VAL A 156 15.63 1.16 -15.23
CA VAL A 156 15.59 2.55 -15.68
C VAL A 156 14.13 2.93 -15.92
N GLY A 157 13.70 4.06 -15.35
CA GLY A 157 12.37 4.60 -15.64
C GLY A 157 12.42 5.34 -16.96
N MET A 158 11.32 5.35 -17.72
CA MET A 158 11.21 6.25 -18.86
C MET A 158 11.44 7.69 -18.37
N ARG A 159 12.32 8.44 -19.06
CA ARG A 159 12.49 9.88 -18.81
C ARG A 159 11.10 10.51 -18.80
N GLY A 160 10.77 11.28 -17.76
CA GLY A 160 9.57 12.10 -17.78
C GLY A 160 9.58 12.88 -19.09
N THR A 161 8.56 12.67 -19.92
CA THR A 161 8.27 13.53 -21.06
C THR A 161 8.23 14.95 -20.52
N PHE A 162 9.12 15.81 -21.00
CA PHE A 162 9.04 17.24 -20.73
C PHE A 162 7.60 17.66 -21.05
N LEU A 163 6.88 18.15 -20.04
CA LEU A 163 5.58 18.79 -20.25
C LEU A 163 5.81 19.84 -21.32
N LYS A 164 5.21 19.64 -22.49
CA LYS A 164 5.16 20.65 -23.55
C LYS A 164 4.35 21.78 -22.94
N SER A 165 5.02 22.85 -22.49
CA SER A 165 4.35 24.07 -22.08
C SER A 165 3.52 24.54 -23.26
N GLN A 166 2.20 24.40 -23.18
CA GLN A 166 1.31 25.12 -24.08
C GLN A 166 1.47 26.59 -23.73
N ALA A 167 2.20 27.30 -24.59
CA ALA A 167 2.03 28.73 -24.74
C ALA A 167 0.61 28.93 -25.29
N GLY A 168 -0.26 29.49 -24.46
CA GLY A 168 -1.53 30.08 -24.83
C GLY A 168 -1.48 31.55 -24.43
#